data_AF-A0A7K4EZ75-F1
#
_entry.id   AF-A0A7K4EZ75-F1
#
_cell.length_a   1.000
_cell.length_b   1.000
_cell.length_c   1.000
_cell.angle_alpha   90.00
_cell.angle_beta   90.00
_cell.angle_gamma   90.00
#
_symmetry.space_group_name_H-M   'P 1'
#
loop_
_entity.id
_entity.type
_entity.pdbx_description
1 polymer ?
#
loop_
_entity_poly.entity_id
_entity_poly.type
_entity_poly.pdbx_seq_one_letter_code
_entity_poly.pdbx_strand_id
1 'polypeptide(L)'
;MIEDLAKNLVELKKEFVKTYDGKSQIQEVIPKAKSKLFPIKESHLELLHQFASKNPIYYNSFEKQIGSVDCIVYEGDINKYWLNSIQHSSSKAPFSPTWIMSAFIGSLLAQDLGYPQVIDIGSGDGRIAFCAKVLGMESYSIEIDDM
;
A
#
# COMPACT_ATOMS: atom_id res chain seq x y z
N MET A 1 -13.24 -8.08 -12.90
CA MET A 1 -13.19 -6.93 -11.94
C MET A 1 -11.87 -6.89 -11.18
N ILE A 2 -11.58 -7.82 -10.26
CA ILE A 2 -10.32 -7.80 -9.49
C ILE A 2 -9.10 -8.03 -10.39
N GLU A 3 -9.18 -8.97 -11.34
CA GLU A 3 -8.11 -9.19 -12.30
C GLU A 3 -7.78 -7.94 -13.12
N ASP A 4 -8.81 -7.19 -13.53
CA ASP A 4 -8.64 -5.95 -14.28
C ASP A 4 -8.01 -4.87 -13.39
N LEU A 5 -8.44 -4.76 -12.13
CA LEU A 5 -7.86 -3.83 -11.16
C LEU A 5 -6.37 -4.14 -10.90
N ALA A 6 -6.02 -5.42 -10.77
CA ALA A 6 -4.64 -5.87 -10.60
C ALA A 6 -3.79 -5.57 -11.85
N LYS A 7 -4.30 -5.86 -13.05
CA LYS A 7 -3.65 -5.52 -14.32
C LYS A 7 -3.45 -4.01 -14.46
N ASN A 8 -4.48 -3.22 -14.15
CA ASN A 8 -4.40 -1.76 -14.18
C ASN A 8 -3.36 -1.21 -13.21
N LEU A 9 -3.24 -1.79 -12.00
CA LEU A 9 -2.21 -1.39 -11.04
C LEU A 9 -0.79 -1.72 -11.57
N VAL A 10 -0.60 -2.88 -12.20
CA VAL A 10 0.69 -3.26 -12.80
C VAL A 10 1.07 -2.29 -13.91
N GLU A 11 0.15 -1.97 -14.83
CA GLU A 11 0.42 -1.03 -15.92
C GLU A 11 0.66 0.40 -15.41
N LEU A 12 -0.12 0.86 -14.43
CA LEU A 12 0.11 2.15 -13.77
C LEU A 12 1.54 2.25 -13.20
N LYS A 13 2.00 1.21 -12.50
CA LYS A 13 3.35 1.16 -11.93
C LYS A 13 4.44 1.13 -13.01
N LYS A 14 4.22 0.39 -14.11
CA LYS A 14 5.15 0.39 -15.25
C LYS A 14 5.28 1.78 -15.89
N GLU A 15 4.17 2.47 -16.09
CA GLU A 15 4.18 3.83 -16.65
C GLU A 15 4.79 4.85 -15.69
N PHE A 16 4.53 4.70 -14.38
CA PHE A 16 5.16 5.54 -13.37
C PHE A 16 6.69 5.44 -13.40
N VAL A 17 7.24 4.22 -13.43
CA VAL A 17 8.70 4.01 -13.44
C VAL A 17 9.38 4.67 -14.65
N LYS A 18 8.71 4.72 -15.81
CA LYS A 18 9.25 5.38 -17.01
C LYS A 18 9.32 6.90 -16.89
N THR A 19 8.46 7.49 -16.06
CA THR A 19 8.28 8.95 -15.97
C THR A 19 8.80 9.53 -14.67
N TYR A 20 9.17 8.70 -13.69
CA TYR A 20 9.69 9.12 -12.40
C TYR A 20 11.16 9.55 -12.51
N ASP A 21 11.42 10.78 -12.07
CA ASP A 21 12.72 11.47 -12.11
C ASP A 21 13.28 11.73 -10.70
N GLY A 22 12.54 11.34 -9.66
CA GLY A 22 12.98 11.43 -8.27
C GLY A 22 14.02 10.38 -7.90
N LYS A 23 14.54 10.50 -6.68
CA LYS A 23 15.61 9.64 -6.14
C LYS A 23 15.21 8.95 -4.83
N SER A 24 13.94 9.01 -4.49
CA SER A 24 13.44 8.35 -3.28
C SER A 24 13.69 6.85 -3.37
N GLN A 25 13.83 6.17 -2.24
CA GLN A 25 14.06 4.72 -2.26
C GLN A 25 12.77 3.95 -2.45
N ILE A 26 11.65 4.51 -1.97
CA ILE A 26 10.34 3.91 -2.10
C ILE A 26 9.36 4.91 -2.71
N GLN A 27 8.45 4.40 -3.52
CA GLN A 27 7.37 5.17 -4.12
C GLN A 27 6.09 4.36 -4.03
N GLU A 28 5.06 4.97 -3.46
CA GLU A 28 3.72 4.42 -3.42
C GLU A 28 2.78 5.30 -4.23
N VAL A 29 2.15 4.73 -5.26
CA VAL A 29 1.26 5.43 -6.17
C VAL A 29 -0.18 5.03 -5.84
N ILE A 30 -1.00 6.02 -5.45
CA ILE A 30 -2.40 5.81 -5.08
C ILE A 30 -3.27 6.71 -5.98
N PRO A 31 -4.30 6.18 -6.68
CA PRO A 31 -5.24 6.99 -7.44
C PRO A 31 -5.96 8.00 -6.54
N LYS A 32 -6.00 9.26 -6.97
CA LYS A 32 -6.57 10.37 -6.18
C LYS A 32 -8.09 10.25 -6.03
N ALA A 33 -8.74 9.67 -7.04
CA ALA A 33 -10.19 9.50 -7.09
C ALA A 33 -10.57 8.26 -7.90
N LYS A 34 -11.82 7.85 -7.76
CA LYS A 34 -12.45 6.79 -8.54
C LYS A 34 -12.43 7.12 -10.01
N SER A 35 -12.10 6.11 -10.79
CA SER A 35 -12.07 6.20 -12.24
C SER A 35 -12.58 4.91 -12.87
N LYS A 36 -12.65 4.87 -14.21
CA LYS A 36 -12.96 3.63 -14.92
C LYS A 36 -11.88 2.56 -14.70
N LEU A 37 -10.61 2.96 -14.59
CA LEU A 37 -9.49 2.04 -14.37
C LEU A 37 -9.39 1.57 -12.92
N PHE A 38 -9.73 2.46 -11.98
CA PHE A 38 -9.75 2.17 -10.55
C PHE A 38 -11.13 2.50 -9.97
N PRO A 39 -12.13 1.60 -10.14
CA PRO A 39 -13.49 1.80 -9.64
C PRO A 39 -13.61 1.57 -8.12
N ILE A 40 -12.67 2.11 -7.35
CA ILE A 40 -12.61 2.01 -5.88
C ILE A 40 -13.51 3.10 -5.29
N LYS A 41 -14.21 2.80 -4.19
CA LYS A 41 -15.05 3.81 -3.50
C LYS A 41 -14.18 4.95 -2.97
N GLU A 42 -14.65 6.18 -3.11
CA GLU A 42 -14.02 7.40 -2.59
C GLU A 42 -13.66 7.28 -1.11
N SER A 43 -14.58 6.81 -0.27
CA SER A 43 -14.33 6.62 1.15
C SER A 43 -13.21 5.62 1.43
N HIS A 44 -12.99 4.63 0.56
CA HIS A 44 -11.87 3.70 0.70
C HIS A 44 -10.56 4.39 0.29
N LEU A 45 -10.54 5.10 -0.86
CA LEU A 45 -9.37 5.85 -1.31
C LEU A 45 -8.94 6.91 -0.29
N GLU A 46 -9.89 7.62 0.32
CA GLU A 46 -9.62 8.56 1.41
C GLU A 46 -8.89 7.88 2.58
N LEU A 47 -9.34 6.69 3.00
CA LEU A 47 -8.68 5.93 4.06
C LEU A 47 -7.28 5.46 3.66
N LEU A 48 -7.07 5.05 2.40
CA LEU A 48 -5.73 4.68 1.90
C LEU A 48 -4.78 5.88 1.89
N HIS A 49 -5.25 7.06 1.47
CA HIS A 49 -4.48 8.30 1.52
C HIS A 49 -4.20 8.76 2.95
N GLN A 50 -5.16 8.58 3.87
CA GLN A 50 -4.95 8.86 5.29
C GLN A 50 -3.90 7.95 5.91
N PHE A 51 -3.88 6.66 5.53
CA PHE A 51 -2.83 5.74 5.95
C PHE A 51 -1.46 6.23 5.47
N ALA A 52 -1.31 6.47 4.15
CA ALA A 52 -0.03 6.88 3.58
C ALA A 52 0.46 8.24 4.13
N SER A 53 -0.43 9.23 4.29
CA SER A 53 -0.04 10.55 4.81
C SER A 53 0.35 10.56 6.29
N LYS A 54 -0.14 9.60 7.10
CA LYS A 54 0.21 9.46 8.52
C LYS A 54 1.34 8.49 8.78
N ASN A 55 1.76 7.72 7.77
CA ASN A 55 2.78 6.71 7.93
C ASN A 55 4.19 7.36 7.86
N PRO A 56 5.00 7.26 8.93
CA PRO A 56 6.29 7.95 9.04
C PRO A 56 7.35 7.44 8.04
N ILE A 57 7.10 6.32 7.37
CA ILE A 57 7.95 5.81 6.29
C ILE A 57 8.00 6.81 5.11
N TYR A 58 6.91 7.56 4.88
CA TYR A 58 6.83 8.55 3.81
C TYR A 58 7.17 9.94 4.35
N TYR A 59 8.09 10.63 3.67
CA TYR A 59 8.54 11.98 4.06
C TYR A 59 8.08 13.07 3.08
N ASN A 60 7.55 12.69 1.92
CA ASN A 60 7.08 13.62 0.90
C ASN A 60 5.92 13.01 0.11
N SER A 61 5.11 13.88 -0.51
CA SER A 61 4.07 13.47 -1.45
C SER A 61 3.81 14.53 -2.49
N PHE A 62 3.46 14.13 -3.70
CA PHE A 62 3.08 15.05 -4.77
C PHE A 62 2.02 14.45 -5.69
N GLU A 63 1.27 15.32 -6.37
CA GLU A 63 0.32 14.89 -7.40
C GLU A 63 1.05 14.64 -8.72
N LYS A 64 0.68 13.57 -9.42
CA LYS A 64 1.17 13.25 -10.75
C LYS A 64 0.11 12.55 -11.57
N GLN A 65 -0.10 13.04 -12.79
CA GLN A 65 -0.88 12.32 -13.79
C GLN A 65 -0.01 11.23 -14.41
N ILE A 66 -0.46 9.98 -14.34
CA ILE A 66 0.23 8.80 -14.87
C ILE A 66 -0.70 8.16 -15.90
N GLY A 67 -0.37 8.32 -17.17
CA GLY A 67 -1.28 7.98 -18.27
C GLY A 67 -2.54 8.83 -18.19
N SER A 68 -3.69 8.19 -17.93
CA SER A 68 -5.00 8.85 -17.79
C SER A 68 -5.50 8.93 -16.34
N VAL A 69 -4.66 8.60 -15.36
CA VAL A 69 -5.04 8.53 -13.94
C VAL A 69 -4.27 9.57 -13.15
N ASP A 70 -4.99 10.47 -12.49
CA ASP A 70 -4.40 11.39 -11.51
C ASP A 70 -4.15 10.64 -10.19
N CYS A 71 -2.89 10.67 -9.76
CA CYS A 71 -2.44 9.94 -8.58
C CYS A 71 -1.76 10.89 -7.59
N ILE A 72 -1.74 10.48 -6.32
CA ILE A 72 -0.78 11.00 -5.34
C ILE A 72 0.34 9.96 -5.24
N VAL A 73 1.58 10.44 -5.38
CA VAL A 73 2.79 9.66 -5.21
C VAL A 73 3.37 10.00 -3.83
N TYR A 74 3.53 8.99 -2.99
CA TYR A 74 4.18 9.09 -1.69
C TYR A 74 5.61 8.60 -1.81
N GLU A 75 6.56 9.44 -1.40
CA GLU A 75 7.99 9.15 -1.39
C GLU A 75 8.46 8.93 0.03
N GLY A 76 9.37 7.97 0.21
CA GLY A 76 9.82 7.61 1.53
C GLY A 76 11.20 6.96 1.57
N ASP A 77 11.57 6.52 2.77
CA ASP A 77 12.80 5.78 2.99
C ASP A 77 12.54 4.71 4.03
N ILE A 78 12.60 3.47 3.59
CA ILE A 78 12.38 2.30 4.44
C ILE A 78 13.47 2.20 5.52
N ASN A 79 14.71 2.60 5.22
CA ASN A 79 15.81 2.47 6.17
C ASN A 79 15.60 3.31 7.43
N LYS A 80 14.99 4.49 7.31
CA LYS A 80 14.72 5.33 8.48
C LYS A 80 13.77 4.67 9.49
N TYR A 81 12.91 3.77 9.03
CA TYR A 81 11.97 3.04 9.87
C TYR A 81 12.59 1.74 10.40
N TRP A 82 13.24 0.94 9.54
CA TRP A 82 13.77 -0.38 9.94
C TRP A 82 15.16 -0.36 10.58
N LEU A 83 15.99 0.67 10.37
CA LEU A 83 17.26 0.79 11.10
C LEU A 83 17.03 0.86 12.63
N ASN A 84 15.81 1.22 13.07
CA ASN A 84 15.41 1.20 14.47
C ASN A 84 14.82 -0.15 14.93
N SER A 85 14.44 -1.05 14.02
CA SER A 85 13.82 -2.35 14.35
C SER A 85 14.81 -3.53 14.30
N ILE A 86 16.11 -3.29 14.08
CA ILE A 86 17.15 -4.34 14.00
C ILE A 86 17.54 -4.89 15.39
N GLN A 87 16.56 -5.08 16.27
CA GLN A 87 16.78 -5.38 17.69
C GLN A 87 17.27 -6.82 17.95
N HIS A 88 17.15 -7.72 16.98
CA HIS A 88 17.45 -9.15 17.15
C HIS A 88 18.57 -9.67 16.24
N SER A 89 19.79 -9.13 16.42
CA SER A 89 21.11 -9.72 16.07
C SER A 89 21.37 -10.28 14.65
N SER A 90 20.42 -10.20 13.72
CA SER A 90 20.58 -10.60 12.34
C SER A 90 20.00 -9.53 11.41
N SER A 91 20.84 -8.98 10.54
CA SER A 91 20.44 -8.08 9.45
C SER A 91 19.66 -8.88 8.41
N LYS A 92 18.36 -9.06 8.62
CA LYS A 92 17.45 -9.51 7.57
C LYS A 92 16.65 -8.29 7.13
N ALA A 93 17.11 -7.62 6.08
CA ALA A 93 16.27 -6.66 5.38
C ALA A 93 14.98 -7.41 4.97
N PRO A 94 13.79 -6.91 5.34
CA PRO A 94 12.55 -7.58 4.95
C PRO A 94 12.43 -7.66 3.43
N PHE A 95 11.68 -8.64 2.96
CA PHE A 95 11.11 -8.61 1.62
C PHE A 95 10.41 -7.26 1.43
N SER A 96 10.58 -6.61 0.27
CA SER A 96 9.99 -5.30 -0.02
C SER A 96 8.53 -5.23 0.44
N PRO A 97 8.10 -4.15 1.10
CA PRO A 97 6.79 -4.10 1.73
C PRO A 97 5.68 -4.30 0.70
N THR A 98 4.61 -4.96 1.11
CA THR A 98 3.38 -4.99 0.32
C THR A 98 2.78 -3.60 0.33
N TRP A 99 2.91 -2.86 -0.77
CA TRP A 99 2.31 -1.54 -0.96
C TRP A 99 0.79 -1.56 -0.71
N ILE A 100 0.24 -0.51 -0.11
CA ILE A 100 -1.15 -0.36 0.32
C ILE A 100 -2.15 -0.65 -0.80
N MET A 101 -1.85 -0.26 -2.05
CA MET A 101 -2.71 -0.60 -3.20
C MET A 101 -2.72 -2.10 -3.49
N SER A 102 -1.58 -2.77 -3.35
CA SER A 102 -1.48 -4.22 -3.50
C SER A 102 -2.16 -4.94 -2.33
N ALA A 103 -1.99 -4.46 -1.10
CA ALA A 103 -2.70 -4.96 0.09
C ALA A 103 -4.22 -4.81 -0.04
N PHE A 104 -4.69 -3.66 -0.56
CA PHE A 104 -6.11 -3.40 -0.80
C PHE A 104 -6.70 -4.37 -1.82
N ILE A 105 -6.04 -4.55 -2.98
CA ILE A 105 -6.50 -5.49 -4.02
C ILE A 105 -6.48 -6.94 -3.50
N GLY A 106 -5.45 -7.33 -2.75
CA GLY A 106 -5.37 -8.66 -2.14
C GLY A 106 -6.49 -8.90 -1.11
N SER A 107 -6.78 -7.91 -0.28
CA SER A 107 -7.88 -7.97 0.69
C SER A 107 -9.25 -8.01 -0.01
N LEU A 108 -9.39 -7.26 -1.11
CA LEU A 108 -10.60 -7.29 -1.95
C LEU A 108 -10.80 -8.67 -2.56
N LEU A 109 -9.73 -9.33 -3.00
CA LEU A 109 -9.79 -10.71 -3.49
C LEU A 109 -10.26 -11.67 -2.39
N ALA A 110 -9.71 -11.55 -1.19
CA ALA A 110 -10.14 -12.37 -0.06
C ALA A 110 -11.63 -12.16 0.26
N GLN A 111 -12.10 -10.90 0.26
CA GLN A 111 -13.51 -10.57 0.44
C GLN A 111 -14.39 -11.17 -0.68
N ASP A 112 -14.02 -11.02 -1.95
CA ASP A 112 -14.79 -11.53 -3.09
C ASP A 112 -14.86 -13.07 -3.08
N LEU A 113 -13.86 -13.75 -2.52
CA LEU A 113 -13.86 -15.20 -2.30
C LEU A 113 -14.71 -15.64 -1.08
N GLY A 114 -15.31 -14.70 -0.35
CA GLY A 114 -16.20 -14.97 0.78
C GLY A 114 -15.49 -15.21 2.10
N TYR A 115 -14.19 -14.87 2.22
CA TYR A 115 -13.49 -14.98 3.49
C TYR A 115 -13.89 -13.84 4.43
N PRO A 116 -14.34 -14.12 5.67
CA PRO A 116 -14.79 -13.08 6.58
C PRO A 116 -13.66 -12.42 7.38
N GLN A 117 -12.46 -13.03 7.40
CA GLN A 117 -11.37 -12.64 8.28
C GLN A 117 -10.00 -12.68 7.58
N VAL A 118 -9.08 -11.83 8.03
CA VAL A 118 -7.66 -11.80 7.63
C VAL A 118 -6.76 -11.86 8.87
N ILE A 119 -5.74 -12.71 8.83
CA ILE A 119 -4.68 -12.77 9.85
C ILE A 119 -3.37 -12.39 9.15
N ASP A 120 -2.80 -11.25 9.54
CA ASP A 120 -1.58 -10.65 8.99
C ASP A 120 -0.41 -10.93 9.94
N ILE A 121 0.41 -11.93 9.62
CA ILE A 121 1.54 -12.38 10.43
C ILE A 121 2.83 -11.77 9.87
N GLY A 122 3.59 -11.04 10.69
CA GLY A 122 4.65 -10.17 10.19
C GLY A 122 4.08 -8.98 9.41
N SER A 123 2.92 -8.51 9.86
CA SER A 123 2.21 -7.30 9.44
C SER A 123 3.02 -6.00 9.31
N GLY A 124 4.16 -5.85 9.99
CA GLY A 124 4.95 -4.62 10.08
C GLY A 124 4.11 -3.40 10.48
N ASP A 125 3.91 -2.48 9.55
CA ASP A 125 3.08 -1.28 9.73
C ASP A 125 1.57 -1.51 9.49
N GLY A 126 1.14 -2.77 9.34
CA GLY A 126 -0.26 -3.19 9.38
C GLY A 126 -1.04 -2.93 8.10
N ARG A 127 -0.38 -2.76 6.94
CA ARG A 127 -1.03 -2.43 5.65
C ARG A 127 -2.13 -3.42 5.26
N ILE A 128 -1.90 -4.73 5.38
CA ILE A 128 -2.86 -5.76 4.97
C ILE A 128 -4.04 -5.79 5.95
N ALA A 129 -3.76 -5.84 7.26
CA ALA A 129 -4.80 -5.78 8.29
C ALA A 129 -5.68 -4.51 8.17
N PHE A 130 -5.07 -3.36 7.89
CA PHE A 130 -5.78 -2.10 7.66
C PHE A 130 -6.70 -2.18 6.44
N CYS A 131 -6.18 -2.62 5.29
CA CYS A 131 -6.97 -2.77 4.06
C CYS A 131 -8.16 -3.72 4.22
N ALA A 132 -7.99 -4.83 4.94
CA ALA A 132 -9.08 -5.74 5.27
C ALA A 132 -10.19 -5.04 6.07
N LYS A 133 -9.84 -4.20 7.06
CA LYS A 133 -10.82 -3.41 7.82
C LYS A 133 -11.50 -2.33 6.99
N VAL A 134 -10.79 -1.68 6.07
CA VAL A 134 -11.41 -0.73 5.10
C VAL A 134 -12.52 -1.42 4.30
N LEU A 135 -12.35 -2.70 3.97
CA LEU A 135 -13.33 -3.50 3.25
C LEU A 135 -14.43 -4.09 4.17
N GLY A 136 -14.35 -3.90 5.48
CA GLY A 136 -15.33 -4.41 6.45
C GLY A 136 -15.10 -5.85 6.89
N MET A 137 -13.92 -6.41 6.64
CA MET A 137 -13.54 -7.73 7.15
C MET A 137 -13.09 -7.65 8.62
N GLU A 138 -13.14 -8.76 9.35
CA GLU A 138 -12.35 -8.87 10.59
C GLU A 138 -10.87 -9.00 10.24
N SER A 139 -10.00 -8.32 10.99
CA SER A 139 -8.56 -8.39 10.74
C SER A 139 -7.75 -8.39 12.03
N TYR A 140 -6.66 -9.15 12.00
CA TYR A 140 -5.72 -9.31 13.10
C TYR A 140 -4.31 -9.09 12.59
N SER A 141 -3.52 -8.30 13.33
CA SER A 141 -2.12 -8.00 13.05
C SER A 141 -1.26 -8.68 14.11
N ILE A 142 -0.26 -9.45 13.71
CA ILE A 142 0.63 -10.17 14.62
C ILE A 142 2.07 -9.79 14.29
N GLU A 143 2.72 -9.06 15.21
CA GLU A 143 4.15 -8.76 15.17
C GLU A 143 4.91 -9.49 16.28
N ILE A 144 6.19 -9.74 16.01
CA ILE A 144 7.14 -10.23 17.02
C ILE A 144 7.85 -9.10 17.75
N ASP A 145 8.00 -7.94 17.09
CA ASP A 145 8.65 -6.77 17.67
C ASP A 145 7.69 -6.09 18.64
N ASP A 146 8.19 -5.72 19.83
CA ASP A 146 7.45 -4.90 20.78
C ASP A 146 7.32 -3.47 20.24
N MET A 147 6.14 -2.85 20.42
CA MET A 147 5.83 -1.47 20.00
C MET A 147 6.70 -0.42 20.69
#